data_AF-A0A956Z496-F1
#
_entry.id   AF-A0A956Z496-F1
#
_cell.length_a   1.000
_cell.length_b   1.000
_cell.length_c   1.000
_cell.angle_alpha   90.00
_cell.angle_beta   90.00
_cell.angle_gamma   90.00
#
_symmetry.space_group_name_H-M   'P 1'
#
loop_
_entity.id
_entity.type
_entity.pdbx_description
1 polymer ?
#
loop_
_entity_poly.entity_id
_entity_poly.type
_entity_poly.pdbx_seq_one_letter_code
_entity_poly.pdbx_strand_id
1 'polypeptide(L)' 'MDVGVEFSNYRVIEHIGRGGMADVWSARDQRLNRVVAIKTMARGLTLDIDPVQMFEQEAQTIAAL' A
#
# COMPACT_ATOMS: atom_id res chain seq x y z
N MET A 1 -6.07 -2.99 -6.27
CA MET A 1 -5.97 -1.93 -7.31
C MET A 1 -5.79 -2.63 -8.65
N ASP A 2 -5.88 -1.91 -9.76
CA ASP A 2 -5.59 -2.46 -11.09
C ASP A 2 -4.27 -1.89 -11.61
N VAL A 3 -3.56 -2.68 -12.42
CA VAL A 3 -2.32 -2.23 -13.08
C VAL A 3 -2.63 -1.10 -14.06
N GLY A 4 -1.76 -0.08 -14.06
CA GLY A 4 -1.92 1.10 -14.91
C GLY A 4 -2.83 2.17 -14.32
N VAL A 5 -3.49 1.93 -13.18
CA VAL A 5 -4.23 2.97 -12.46
C VAL A 5 -3.26 4.06 -12.02
N GLU A 6 -3.69 5.30 -12.26
CA GLU A 6 -2.99 6.50 -11.77
C GLU A 6 -3.80 7.13 -10.64
N PHE A 7 -3.10 7.51 -9.56
CA PHE A 7 -3.68 8.28 -8.47
C PHE A 7 -2.64 9.23 -7.90
N SER A 8 -3.01 10.51 -7.76
CA SER A 8 -2.04 11.56 -7.44
C SER A 8 -0.85 11.50 -8.40
N ASN A 9 0.39 11.35 -7.91
CA ASN A 9 1.60 11.25 -8.72
C ASN A 9 2.08 9.79 -8.92
N TYR A 10 1.25 8.79 -8.60
CA TYR A 10 1.62 7.39 -8.64
C TYR A 10 0.93 6.67 -9.79
N ARG A 11 1.70 5.87 -10.54
CA ARG A 11 1.17 4.92 -11.53
C ARG A 11 1.46 3.49 -11.09
N VAL A 12 0.41 2.69 -10.89
CA VAL A 12 0.53 1.28 -10.48
C VAL A 12 1.17 0.46 -11.60
N ILE A 13 2.20 -0.32 -11.26
CA ILE A 13 2.94 -1.18 -12.19
C ILE A 13 2.48 -2.63 -12.08
N GLU A 14 2.50 -3.21 -10.90
CA GLU A 14 2.09 -4.60 -10.67
C GLU A 14 1.74 -4.86 -9.20
N HIS A 15 1.02 -5.96 -8.95
CA HIS A 15 0.88 -6.52 -7.61
C HIS A 15 2.16 -7.27 -7.26
N ILE A 16 2.81 -6.91 -6.15
CA ILE A 16 4.09 -7.52 -5.75
C ILE A 16 3.97 -8.45 -4.54
N GLY A 17 2.81 -8.48 -3.89
CA GLY A 17 2.57 -9.45 -2.83
C GLY A 17 1.29 -9.21 -2.05
N ARG A 18 0.83 -10.28 -1.39
CA ARG A 18 -0.28 -10.23 -0.43
C ARG A 18 0.21 -10.75 0.91
N GLY A 19 0.07 -9.95 1.95
CA GLY A 19 0.23 -10.36 3.34
C GLY A 19 -1.13 -10.67 3.98
N GLY A 20 -1.13 -10.95 5.29
CA GLY A 20 -2.36 -11.31 6.01
C GLY A 20 -3.48 -10.27 5.95
N MET A 21 -3.14 -8.97 5.95
CA MET A 21 -4.12 -7.87 6.02
C MET A 21 -4.04 -6.88 4.85
N ALA A 22 -3.03 -7.00 4.00
CA ALA A 22 -2.76 -6.00 2.98
C ALA A 22 -2.24 -6.61 1.67
N ASP A 23 -2.61 -5.98 0.57
CA ASP A 23 -2.02 -6.13 -0.74
C ASP A 23 -0.94 -5.06 -0.94
N VAL A 24 0.22 -5.46 -1.46
CA VAL A 24 1.34 -4.58 -1.77
C VAL A 24 1.50 -4.49 -3.28
N TRP A 25 1.60 -3.28 -3.77
CA TRP A 25 1.72 -2.93 -5.18
C TRP A 25 3.03 -2.18 -5.42
N SER A 26 3.69 -2.41 -6.55
CA SER A 26 4.72 -1.49 -7.01
C SER A 26 4.09 -0.38 -7.84
N ALA A 27 4.60 0.84 -7.70
CA ALA A 27 4.15 1.98 -8.46
C ALA A 27 5.33 2.89 -8.82
N ARG A 28 5.22 3.63 -9.93
CA ARG A 28 6.14 4.72 -10.26
C ARG A 28 5.63 5.99 -9.59
N ASP A 29 6.42 6.57 -8.68
CA ASP A 29 6.27 7.96 -8.27
C ASP A 29 6.80 8.84 -9.41
N GLN A 30 5.90 9.52 -10.12
CA GLN A 30 6.25 10.38 -11.26
C GLN A 30 6.93 11.68 -10.83
N ARG A 31 6.69 12.14 -9.58
CA ARG A 31 7.30 13.37 -9.06
C ARG A 31 8.75 13.14 -8.67
N LEU A 32 9.04 12.01 -8.02
CA LEU A 32 10.40 11.63 -7.59
C LEU A 32 11.13 10.73 -8.62
N ASN A 33 10.44 10.37 -9.70
CA ASN A 33 10.92 9.48 -10.76
C ASN A 33 11.52 8.14 -10.25
N ARG A 34 10.87 7.50 -9.28
CA ARG A 34 11.35 6.25 -8.66
C ARG A 34 10.24 5.23 -8.47
N VAL A 35 10.61 3.95 -8.36
CA VAL A 35 9.66 2.90 -7.99
C VAL A 35 9.47 2.90 -6.47
N VAL A 36 8.23 2.78 -6.03
CA VAL A 36 7.83 2.72 -4.61
C VAL A 36 6.88 1.55 -4.39
N ALA A 37 6.79 1.09 -3.13
CA ALA A 37 5.79 0.13 -2.71
C ALA A 37 4.58 0.84 -2.10
N ILE A 38 3.37 0.37 -2.41
CA ILE A 38 2.10 0.90 -1.93
C ILE A 38 1.33 -0.23 -1.27
N LYS A 39 1.05 -0.10 0.02
CA LYS A 39 0.32 -1.08 0.82
C LYS A 39 -1.14 -0.64 0.93
N THR A 40 -2.05 -1.54 0.56
CA THR A 40 -3.51 -1.32 0.58
C THR A 40 -4.18 -2.40 1.40
N MET A 41 -5.24 -2.06 2.12
CA MET A 41 -6.03 -3.03 2.88
C MET A 41 -6.71 -4.04 1.94
N ALA A 42 -6.61 -5.33 2.24
CA ALA A 42 -7.24 -6.37 1.42
C ALA A 42 -8.78 -6.29 1.53
N ARG A 43 -9.48 -6.34 0.38
CA ARG A 43 -10.96 -6.37 0.36
C ARG A 43 -11.47 -7.66 1.00
N GLY A 44 -12.31 -7.54 2.04
CA GLY A 44 -12.98 -8.67 2.68
C GLY A 44 -12.54 -8.99 4.12
N LEU A 45 -11.60 -8.22 4.70
CA LEU A 45 -11.37 -8.29 6.14
C LEU A 45 -12.50 -7.54 6.89
N THR A 46 -13.52 -8.28 7.28
CA THR A 46 -14.45 -7.90 8.35
C THR A 46 -14.07 -8.66 9.62
N LEU A 47 -13.73 -7.89 10.67
CA LEU A 47 -13.83 -8.22 12.12
C LEU A 47 -12.84 -9.30 12.61
N ASP A 48 -11.87 -9.05 13.49
CA ASP A 48 -12.00 -8.65 14.91
C ASP A 48 -10.77 -7.87 15.46
N ILE A 49 -9.85 -7.46 14.59
CA ILE A 49 -8.68 -6.66 14.96
C ILE A 49 -8.74 -5.43 14.07
N ASP A 50 -8.81 -4.23 14.64
CA ASP A 50 -8.89 -2.98 13.86
C ASP A 50 -7.65 -2.87 12.95
N PRO A 51 -7.76 -3.27 11.67
CA PRO A 51 -6.58 -3.46 10.85
C PRO A 51 -6.08 -2.09 10.35
N VAL A 52 -6.88 -1.04 10.53
CA VAL A 52 -6.48 0.36 10.37
C VAL A 52 -5.50 0.75 11.47
N GLN A 53 -5.75 0.40 12.73
CA GLN A 53 -4.82 0.71 13.83
C GLN A 53 -3.44 0.08 13.65
N MET A 54 -3.37 -1.18 13.20
CA MET A 54 -2.07 -1.81 12.93
C MET A 54 -1.36 -1.17 11.73
N PHE A 55 -2.10 -0.82 10.68
CA PHE A 55 -1.54 -0.13 9.52
C PHE A 55 -0.98 1.25 9.92
N GLU A 56 -1.72 2.02 10.70
CA GLU A 56 -1.29 3.32 11.21
C GLU A 56 -0.06 3.19 12.13
N GLN A 57 -0.04 2.20 13.02
CA GLN A 57 1.08 1.98 13.94
C GLN A 57 2.37 1.59 13.20
N GLU A 58 2.27 0.76 12.17
CA GLU A 58 3.41 0.38 11.32
C GLU A 58 3.93 1.60 10.53
N ALA A 59 3.02 2.42 9.99
CA ALA A 59 3.37 3.66 9.29
C ALA A 59 4.07 4.67 10.22
N GLN A 60 3.57 4.86 11.44
CA GLN A 60 4.18 5.74 12.45
C GLN A 60 5.56 5.25 12.87
N THR A 61 5.73 3.93 13.07
CA THR A 61 7.02 3.34 13.44
C THR A 61 8.06 3.57 12.35
N ILE A 62 7.72 3.37 11.08
CA ILE A 62 8.63 3.60 9.95
C ILE A 62 8.93 5.10 9.79
N ALA A 63 7.95 5.98 10.00
CA ALA A 63 8.15 7.42 9.90
C ALA A 63 9.03 8.01 11.03
N ALA A 64 9.17 7.29 12.15
CA ALA A 64 10.00 7.69 13.29
C ALA A 64 11.46 7.17 13.20
N LEU A 65 11.79 6.36 12.19
CA LEU A 65 13.15 5.88 11.89
C LEU A 65 13.85 6.80 10.89
#